data_AF-Q01QD0-F1
#
_entry.id   AF-Q01QD0-F1
#
_cell.length_a   1.000
_cell.length_b   1.000
_cell.length_c   1.000
_cell.angle_alpha   90.00
_cell.angle_beta   90.00
_cell.angle_gamma   90.00
#
_symmetry.space_group_name_H-M   'P 1'
#
loop_
_entity.id
_entity.type
_entity.pdbx_description
1 polymer ?
#
loop_
_entity_poly.entity_id
_entity_poly.type
_entity_poly.pdbx_seq_one_letter_code
_entity_poly.pdbx_strand_id
1 'polypeptide(L)'
;MKRNRLRAAAPLALGLALSTLLFNPVMNAQSQTAPAGQQDQQKTQVFVGKVVKIPDGRFALVTDEQAGKGVYLDDQEKAKGFEGKNVKVTGTLEVAKNLVHVSDIQLA
;
A
#
# COMPACT_ATOMS: atom_id res chain seq x y z
N MET A 1 12.18 64.92 52.28
CA MET A 1 10.71 64.95 52.04
C MET A 1 10.38 64.02 50.87
N LYS A 2 9.22 63.33 50.97
CA LYS A 2 8.50 62.51 49.96
C LYS A 2 9.18 61.19 49.53
N ARG A 3 8.85 60.03 50.14
CA ARG A 3 7.65 59.15 50.01
C ARG A 3 7.47 58.61 48.59
N ASN A 4 7.18 57.33 48.29
CA ASN A 4 6.92 56.09 49.03
C ASN A 4 6.48 55.02 47.98
N ARG A 5 6.43 53.73 48.40
CA ARG A 5 5.72 52.57 47.79
C ARG A 5 6.51 51.81 46.70
N LEU A 6 7.25 50.72 46.98
CA LEU A 6 6.85 49.35 47.39
C LEU A 6 5.68 48.76 46.58
N ARG A 7 5.96 47.80 45.70
CA ARG A 7 5.32 46.47 45.69
C ARG A 7 6.27 45.40 45.12
N ALA A 8 6.48 44.37 45.93
CA ALA A 8 7.05 43.09 45.59
C ALA A 8 5.96 42.14 45.06
N ALA A 9 6.34 41.21 44.18
CA ALA A 9 5.75 39.88 43.98
C ALA A 9 6.64 39.14 42.94
N ALA A 10 7.55 38.29 43.38
CA ALA A 10 7.38 36.84 43.59
C ALA A 10 7.73 36.02 42.32
N PRO A 11 8.65 35.04 42.40
CA PRO A 11 9.18 34.32 41.24
C PRO A 11 8.25 33.16 40.84
N LEU A 12 7.94 33.05 39.55
CA LEU A 12 7.32 31.84 39.00
C LEU A 12 8.41 30.86 38.61
N ALA A 13 8.44 29.75 39.36
CA ALA A 13 9.29 28.60 39.14
C ALA A 13 9.08 28.00 37.75
N LEU A 14 10.16 27.81 36.99
CA LEU A 14 10.17 27.10 35.72
C LEU A 14 10.37 25.60 36.01
N GLY A 15 9.29 24.93 36.39
CA GLY A 15 9.21 23.47 36.46
C GLY A 15 8.44 22.95 35.25
N LEU A 16 9.15 22.47 34.24
CA LEU A 16 8.56 21.74 33.10
C LEU A 16 9.03 20.28 33.16
N ALA A 17 8.39 19.51 34.04
CA ALA A 17 8.25 18.08 33.88
C ALA A 17 6.95 17.85 33.12
N LEU A 18 7.02 17.40 31.86
CA LEU A 18 5.83 17.02 31.09
C LEU A 18 5.96 15.56 30.61
N SER A 19 5.53 14.70 31.53
CA SER A 19 4.58 13.61 31.34
C SER A 19 4.60 12.82 30.03
N THR A 20 5.01 11.56 30.18
CA THR A 20 4.79 10.43 29.28
C THR A 20 3.34 10.35 28.79
N LEU A 21 3.11 10.51 27.49
CA LEU A 21 1.83 10.17 26.85
C LEU A 21 1.80 8.67 26.54
N LEU A 22 0.92 7.96 27.26
CA LEU A 22 0.46 6.62 26.96
C LEU A 22 -0.41 6.69 25.70
N PHE A 23 0.06 6.13 24.58
CA PHE A 23 -0.75 5.95 23.38
C PHE A 23 -1.54 4.65 23.47
N ASN A 24 -2.88 4.77 23.55
CA ASN A 24 -3.82 3.68 23.34
C ASN A 24 -4.19 3.62 21.85
N PRO A 25 -4.12 2.45 21.17
CA PRO A 25 -4.57 2.32 19.79
C PRO A 25 -6.05 1.95 19.73
N VAL A 26 -6.87 2.80 19.11
CA VAL A 26 -8.11 2.35 18.49
C VAL A 26 -8.33 3.14 17.20
N MET A 27 -7.97 2.52 16.07
CA MET A 27 -8.50 2.95 14.78
C MET A 27 -8.98 1.72 14.01
N ASN A 28 -10.29 1.73 13.83
CA ASN A 28 -11.11 0.97 12.90
C ASN A 28 -10.39 0.32 11.72
N ALA A 29 -10.75 -0.93 11.49
CA ALA A 29 -10.63 -1.60 10.20
C ALA A 29 -11.32 -0.78 9.10
N GLN A 30 -10.52 -0.13 8.26
CA GLN A 30 -10.87 0.14 6.87
C GLN A 30 -9.72 -0.35 6.01
N SER A 31 -9.95 -1.52 5.42
CA SER A 31 -9.05 -2.21 4.52
C SER A 31 -8.82 -1.38 3.26
N GLN A 32 -7.84 -0.48 3.28
CA GLN A 32 -7.11 0.01 2.10
C GLN A 32 -5.65 0.20 2.50
N THR A 33 -4.94 -0.92 2.67
CA THR A 33 -3.49 -0.94 2.82
C THR A 33 -2.85 -0.55 1.49
N ALA A 34 -2.54 0.73 1.31
CA ALA A 34 -1.40 1.14 0.51
C ALA A 34 -0.23 1.41 1.47
N PRO A 35 0.76 0.50 1.59
CA PRO A 35 1.95 0.79 2.37
C PRO A 35 2.96 1.53 1.50
N ALA A 36 3.17 2.81 1.80
CA ALA A 36 4.44 3.46 1.59
C ALA A 36 5.48 2.72 2.45
N GLY A 37 6.49 2.13 1.80
CA GLY A 37 7.54 1.36 2.47
C GLY A 37 8.32 0.56 1.46
N GLN A 38 9.40 1.15 0.94
CA GLN A 38 10.43 0.45 0.19
C GLN A 38 11.09 -0.58 1.12
N GLN A 39 10.64 -1.83 1.04
CA GLN A 39 11.38 -3.00 1.49
C GLN A 39 11.22 -4.07 0.42
N ASP A 40 12.34 -4.63 0.00
CA ASP A 40 12.54 -5.67 -1.00
C ASP A 40 11.96 -7.03 -0.53
N GLN A 41 10.68 -7.02 -0.16
CA GLN A 41 9.91 -8.19 0.21
C GLN A 41 8.85 -8.31 -0.87
N GLN A 42 8.93 -9.38 -1.65
CA GLN A 42 7.94 -9.87 -2.61
C GLN A 42 6.53 -9.83 -2.01
N LYS A 43 5.90 -8.66 -2.05
CA LYS A 43 4.62 -8.41 -1.38
C LYS A 43 3.51 -8.84 -2.32
N THR A 44 2.71 -9.79 -1.86
CA THR A 44 1.50 -10.21 -2.59
C THR A 44 0.60 -9.00 -2.76
N GLN A 45 0.29 -8.70 -4.01
CA GLN A 45 -0.54 -7.59 -4.47
C GLN A 45 -1.66 -8.12 -5.35
N VAL A 46 -2.67 -7.28 -5.51
CA VAL A 46 -3.84 -7.59 -6.32
C VAL A 46 -3.77 -6.77 -7.59
N PHE A 47 -3.74 -7.44 -8.73
CA PHE A 47 -3.70 -6.88 -10.07
C PHE A 47 -5.06 -7.10 -10.72
N VAL A 48 -5.72 -6.02 -11.12
CA VAL A 48 -6.98 -6.09 -11.87
C VAL A 48 -6.67 -5.79 -13.33
N GLY A 49 -7.22 -6.59 -14.24
CA GLY A 49 -7.00 -6.40 -15.66
C GLY A 49 -7.67 -7.45 -16.53
N LYS A 50 -7.49 -7.33 -17.84
CA LYS A 50 -7.97 -8.31 -18.82
C LYS A 50 -6.91 -9.36 -19.09
N VAL A 51 -7.25 -10.64 -19.02
CA VAL A 51 -6.35 -11.69 -19.49
C VAL A 51 -6.38 -11.74 -21.00
N VAL A 52 -5.22 -11.60 -21.63
CA VAL A 52 -5.05 -11.71 -23.07
C VAL A 52 -3.97 -12.73 -23.39
N LYS A 53 -4.17 -13.46 -24.47
CA LYS A 53 -3.13 -14.31 -25.04
C LYS A 53 -2.27 -13.49 -25.99
N ILE A 54 -0.98 -13.41 -25.71
CA ILE A 54 -0.02 -12.73 -26.58
C ILE A 54 0.44 -13.67 -27.72
N PRO A 55 1.00 -13.14 -28.84
CA PRO A 55 1.39 -13.93 -30.01
C PRO A 55 2.37 -15.06 -29.72
N ASP A 56 3.16 -14.93 -28.66
CA ASP A 56 4.13 -15.93 -28.16
C ASP A 56 3.44 -17.14 -27.49
N GLY A 57 2.11 -17.17 -27.44
CA GLY A 57 1.32 -18.23 -26.82
C GLY A 57 1.13 -18.10 -25.31
N ARG A 58 1.81 -17.13 -24.68
CA ARG A 58 1.69 -16.83 -23.25
C ARG A 58 0.48 -15.94 -22.94
N PHE A 59 -0.02 -16.02 -21.72
CA PHE A 59 -1.06 -15.18 -21.15
C PHE A 59 -0.43 -14.03 -20.38
N ALA A 60 -0.95 -12.84 -20.64
CA ALA A 60 -0.60 -11.61 -19.94
C ALA A 60 -1.88 -10.99 -19.37
N LEU A 61 -1.74 -10.31 -18.24
CA LEU A 61 -2.77 -9.48 -17.66
C LEU A 61 -2.52 -8.04 -18.08
N VAL A 62 -3.44 -7.48 -18.85
CA VAL A 62 -3.42 -6.06 -19.23
C VAL A 62 -4.09 -5.27 -18.11
N THR A 63 -3.29 -4.56 -17.32
CA THR A 63 -3.76 -3.72 -16.22
C THR A 63 -4.20 -2.34 -16.70
N ASP A 64 -3.65 -1.88 -17.82
CA ASP A 64 -4.03 -0.62 -18.46
C ASP A 64 -3.95 -0.76 -19.99
N GLU A 65 -5.12 -0.84 -20.63
CA GLU A 65 -5.24 -0.94 -22.10
C GLU A 65 -4.80 0.36 -22.81
N GLN A 66 -4.94 1.52 -22.16
CA GLN A 66 -4.62 2.82 -22.76
C GLN A 66 -3.11 3.12 -22.70
N ALA A 67 -2.49 2.79 -21.56
CA ALA A 67 -1.04 2.92 -21.37
C ALA A 67 -0.25 1.74 -21.97
N GLY A 68 -0.93 0.73 -22.49
CA GLY A 68 -0.31 -0.51 -22.99
C GLY A 68 0.48 -1.24 -21.89
N LYS A 69 0.06 -1.10 -20.63
CA LYS A 69 0.74 -1.76 -19.50
C LYS A 69 0.11 -3.10 -19.25
N GLY A 70 0.96 -4.11 -19.18
CA GLY A 70 0.58 -5.46 -18.81
C GLY A 70 1.72 -6.18 -18.12
N VAL A 71 1.35 -7.24 -17.42
CA VAL A 71 2.26 -8.12 -16.70
C VAL A 71 2.04 -9.55 -17.16
N TYR A 72 3.10 -10.33 -17.25
CA TYR A 72 2.96 -11.75 -17.59
C TYR A 72 2.40 -12.50 -16.39
N LEU A 73 1.69 -13.60 -16.65
CA LEU A 73 1.22 -14.50 -15.60
C LEU A 73 2.10 -15.76 -15.60
N ASP A 74 2.50 -16.23 -14.43
CA ASP A 74 3.24 -17.50 -14.30
C ASP A 74 2.30 -18.70 -14.58
N ASP A 75 1.15 -18.74 -13.92
CA ASP A 75 0.13 -19.79 -14.10
C ASP A 75 -0.68 -19.60 -15.39
N GLN A 76 -0.10 -20.05 -16.51
CA GLN A 76 -0.73 -20.07 -17.82
C GLN A 76 -2.01 -20.93 -17.85
N GLU A 77 -2.02 -22.05 -17.12
CA GLU A 77 -3.17 -22.96 -17.06
C GLU A 77 -4.38 -22.32 -16.37
N LYS A 78 -4.14 -21.61 -15.25
CA LYS A 78 -5.21 -20.85 -14.58
C LYS A 78 -5.70 -19.71 -15.45
N ALA A 79 -4.78 -18.93 -16.04
CA ALA A 79 -5.10 -17.78 -16.88
C ALA A 79 -5.92 -18.16 -18.12
N LYS A 80 -5.66 -19.32 -18.73
CA LYS A 80 -6.39 -19.82 -19.90
C LYS A 80 -7.91 -19.88 -19.70
N GLY A 81 -8.37 -20.25 -18.51
CA GLY A 81 -9.80 -20.28 -18.18
C GLY A 81 -10.47 -18.90 -18.18
N PHE A 82 -9.67 -17.84 -18.11
CA PHE A 82 -10.12 -16.46 -18.05
C PHE A 82 -9.73 -15.64 -19.28
N GLU A 83 -9.27 -16.28 -20.36
CA GLU A 83 -8.93 -15.59 -21.61
C GLU A 83 -10.07 -14.67 -22.08
N GLY A 84 -9.73 -13.40 -22.35
CA GLY A 84 -10.68 -12.36 -22.76
C GLY A 84 -11.55 -11.79 -21.64
N LYS A 85 -11.40 -12.28 -20.40
CA LYS A 85 -12.18 -11.81 -19.23
C LYS A 85 -11.39 -10.82 -18.40
N ASN A 86 -12.10 -9.90 -17.76
CA ASN A 86 -11.54 -9.09 -16.68
C ASN A 86 -11.46 -9.93 -15.41
N VAL A 87 -10.28 -9.94 -14.81
CA VAL A 87 -9.97 -10.71 -13.63
C VAL A 87 -9.19 -9.89 -12.62
N LYS A 88 -9.29 -10.34 -11.38
CA LYS A 88 -8.47 -9.94 -10.26
C LYS A 88 -7.47 -11.06 -9.97
N VAL A 89 -6.22 -10.83 -10.29
CA VAL A 89 -5.09 -11.72 -10.02
C VAL A 89 -4.45 -11.29 -8.70
N THR A 90 -4.47 -12.18 -7.70
CA THR A 90 -3.71 -11.99 -6.46
C THR A 90 -2.39 -12.73 -6.60
N GLY A 91 -1.27 -12.05 -6.39
CA GLY A 91 0.03 -12.65 -6.62
C GLY A 91 1.20 -11.74 -6.31
N THR A 92 2.40 -12.22 -6.56
CA THR A 92 3.63 -11.45 -6.32
C THR A 92 4.22 -11.02 -7.66
N LEU A 93 4.46 -9.73 -7.85
CA LEU A 93 5.14 -9.23 -9.05
C LEU A 93 6.65 -9.41 -8.93
N GLU A 94 7.21 -10.23 -9.81
CA GLU A 94 8.64 -10.32 -10.08
C GLU A 94 9.02 -9.21 -11.09
N VAL A 95 9.54 -8.10 -10.56
CA VAL A 95 9.91 -6.92 -11.35
C VAL A 95 11.01 -7.24 -12.37
N ALA A 96 11.91 -8.17 -12.07
CA ALA A 96 13.01 -8.56 -12.95
C ALA A 96 12.54 -9.12 -14.31
N LYS A 97 11.42 -9.84 -14.32
CA LYS A 97 10.83 -10.44 -15.53
C LYS A 97 9.48 -9.85 -15.93
N ASN A 98 8.99 -8.88 -15.16
CA ASN A 98 7.63 -8.35 -15.27
C ASN A 98 6.56 -9.47 -15.26
N LEU A 99 6.74 -10.43 -14.34
CA LEU A 99 5.95 -11.65 -14.22
C LEU A 99 5.24 -11.68 -12.87
N VAL A 100 3.94 -11.91 -12.85
CA VAL A 100 3.17 -12.12 -11.63
C VAL A 100 3.09 -13.61 -11.36
N HIS A 101 3.66 -14.02 -10.21
CA HIS A 101 3.41 -15.32 -9.63
C HIS A 101 1.99 -15.35 -9.08
N VAL A 102 1.12 -16.09 -9.76
CA VAL A 102 -0.31 -16.12 -9.47
C VAL A 102 -0.56 -16.99 -8.25
N SER A 103 -1.09 -16.38 -7.19
CA SER A 103 -1.64 -17.14 -6.05
C SER A 103 -3.10 -17.50 -6.32
N ASP A 104 -3.90 -16.54 -6.78
CA ASP A 104 -5.33 -16.71 -7.02
C ASP A 104 -5.81 -15.86 -8.21
N ILE A 105 -6.80 -16.35 -8.96
CA ILE A 105 -7.45 -15.59 -10.05
C ILE A 105 -8.96 -15.66 -9.85
N GLN A 106 -9.59 -14.49 -9.81
CA GLN A 106 -11.04 -14.34 -9.67
C GLN A 106 -11.57 -13.47 -10.79
N LEU A 107 -12.84 -13.65 -11.18
CA LEU A 107 -13.50 -12.66 -12.03
C LEU A 107 -13.62 -11.34 -11.26
N ALA A 108 -13.30 -10.23 -11.93
CA ALA A 108 -13.41 -8.88 -11.37
C ALA A 108 -14.84 -8.34 -11.48
#